data_AF-A0A850QZI9-F1
#
_entry.id   AF-A0A850QZI9-F1
#
_cell.length_a   1.000
_cell.length_b   1.000
_cell.length_c   1.000
_cell.angle_alpha   90.00
_cell.angle_beta   90.00
_cell.angle_gamma   90.00
#
_symmetry.space_group_name_H-M   'P 1'
#
loop_
_entity.id
_entity.type
_entity.pdbx_description
1 polymer ?
#
loop_
_entity_poly.entity_id
_entity_poly.type
_entity_poly.pdbx_seq_one_letter_code
_entity_poly.pdbx_strand_id
1 'polypeptide(L)'
;MNFADRPIKYQTKYFFFPSTALVYKNHQNLVEACSKLPQNIKSEYQLILTILSHSILVFPSKIESLGLPLLEAMMLKRSIAASNISPVIEVTEDYDSITYFDSDNVEAISRALLSSLELPSSKVGFKEDKATGWQVFFDNLEAIKKAE
;
A
#
# COMPACT_ATOMS: atom_id res chain seq x y z
N MET A 1 22.65 -8.54 11.59
CA MET A 1 21.53 -9.08 12.39
C MET A 1 20.46 -9.56 11.41
N ASN A 2 20.09 -10.84 11.45
CA ASN A 2 18.98 -11.36 10.65
C ASN A 2 17.66 -10.82 11.21
N PHE A 3 16.71 -10.46 10.36
CA PHE A 3 15.37 -10.03 10.82
C PHE A 3 14.65 -11.15 11.59
N ALA A 4 14.94 -12.42 11.26
CA ALA A 4 14.41 -13.59 11.95
C ALA A 4 14.89 -13.75 13.40
N ASP A 5 16.01 -13.10 13.76
CA ASP A 5 16.64 -13.27 15.08
C ASP A 5 16.20 -12.20 16.09
N ARG A 6 15.22 -11.35 15.75
CA ARG A 6 14.73 -10.32 16.68
C ARG A 6 13.84 -10.97 17.75
N PRO A 7 14.11 -10.72 19.05
CA PRO A 7 13.29 -11.27 20.13
C PRO A 7 11.86 -10.73 20.04
N ILE A 8 10.89 -11.63 19.95
CA ILE A 8 9.46 -11.30 20.06
C ILE A 8 9.21 -10.85 21.51
N LYS A 9 9.01 -9.55 21.71
CA LYS A 9 8.63 -9.00 23.02
C LYS A 9 7.13 -9.18 23.27
N TYR A 10 6.79 -9.33 24.55
CA TYR A 10 5.49 -9.62 25.16
C TYR A 10 4.25 -9.02 24.46
N GLN A 11 3.16 -9.80 24.59
CA GLN A 11 1.90 -9.79 23.85
C GLN A 11 1.06 -8.52 24.06
N THR A 12 1.57 -7.39 23.56
CA THR A 12 0.76 -6.18 23.35
C THR A 12 -0.22 -6.48 22.23
N LYS A 13 -1.50 -6.16 22.44
CA LYS A 13 -2.53 -6.33 21.42
C LYS A 13 -2.61 -5.06 20.57
N TYR A 14 -3.10 -5.16 19.34
CA TYR A 14 -3.10 -4.03 18.41
C TYR A 14 -4.47 -3.82 17.77
N PHE A 15 -4.90 -2.56 17.73
CA PHE A 15 -5.80 -2.11 16.67
C PHE A 15 -4.92 -1.78 15.46
N PHE A 16 -5.21 -2.36 14.30
CA PHE A 16 -4.38 -2.21 13.10
C PHE A 16 -5.21 -1.70 11.94
N PHE A 17 -4.82 -0.56 11.38
CA PHE A 17 -5.45 0.00 10.19
C PHE A 17 -4.37 0.27 9.13
N PRO A 18 -4.15 -0.68 8.20
CA PRO A 18 -3.16 -0.54 7.15
C PRO A 18 -3.68 0.42 6.08
N SER A 19 -3.43 1.71 6.25
CA SER A 19 -3.86 2.72 5.28
C SER A 19 -2.91 3.90 5.19
N THR A 20 -2.86 4.48 4.00
CA THR A 20 -2.22 5.76 3.73
C THR A 20 -2.88 6.90 4.50
N ALA A 21 -2.10 7.94 4.86
CA ALA A 21 -2.62 9.14 5.53
C ALA A 21 -3.41 10.07 4.59
N LEU A 22 -4.40 9.53 3.89
CA LEU A 22 -5.36 10.28 3.10
C LEU A 22 -6.53 10.71 3.98
N VAL A 23 -7.02 11.94 3.76
CA VAL A 23 -8.06 12.56 4.59
C VAL A 23 -9.32 11.70 4.65
N TYR A 24 -9.73 11.11 3.51
CA TYR A 24 -10.95 10.30 3.42
C TYR A 24 -10.88 8.96 4.19
N LYS A 25 -9.69 8.49 4.57
CA LYS A 25 -9.52 7.28 5.38
C LYS A 25 -9.78 7.51 6.87
N ASN A 26 -10.13 8.75 7.26
CA ASN A 26 -10.70 9.11 8.55
C ASN A 26 -9.82 8.79 9.78
N HIS A 27 -8.50 8.89 9.61
CA HIS A 27 -7.50 8.63 10.65
C HIS A 27 -7.75 9.44 11.94
N GLN A 28 -8.20 10.69 11.82
CA GLN A 28 -8.47 11.57 12.96
C GLN A 28 -9.56 11.01 13.88
N ASN A 29 -10.70 10.62 13.32
CA ASN A 29 -11.79 10.06 14.12
C ASN A 29 -11.41 8.72 14.75
N LEU A 30 -10.57 7.93 14.09
CA LEU A 30 -10.04 6.68 14.67
C LEU A 30 -9.14 6.96 15.89
N VAL A 31 -8.22 7.92 15.79
CA VAL A 31 -7.37 8.35 16.91
C VAL A 31 -8.22 8.90 18.06
N GLU A 32 -9.23 9.72 17.75
CA GLU A 32 -10.14 10.26 18.75
C GLU A 32 -10.99 9.16 19.42
N ALA A 33 -11.46 8.17 18.66
CA ALA A 33 -12.17 7.02 19.22
C ALA A 33 -11.28 6.21 20.17
N CYS A 34 -10.02 5.96 19.79
CA CYS A 34 -9.05 5.29 20.66
C CYS A 34 -8.75 6.08 21.94
N SER A 35 -8.73 7.42 21.90
CA SER A 35 -8.48 8.24 23.10
C SER A 35 -9.60 8.11 24.14
N LYS A 36 -10.84 7.89 23.68
CA LYS A 36 -12.05 7.68 24.49
C LYS A 36 -12.16 6.28 25.11
N LEU A 37 -11.27 5.33 24.77
CA LEU A 37 -11.30 3.99 25.35
C LEU A 37 -10.99 3.99 26.86
N PRO A 38 -11.52 3.02 27.63
CA PRO A 38 -11.15 2.82 29.03
C PRO A 38 -9.65 2.61 29.22
N GLN A 39 -9.10 3.04 30.37
CA GLN A 39 -7.65 2.98 30.62
C GLN A 39 -7.08 1.56 30.58
N ASN A 40 -7.83 0.57 31.10
CA ASN A 40 -7.42 -0.83 31.06
C ASN A 40 -7.27 -1.35 29.62
N ILE A 41 -8.07 -0.82 28.67
CA ILE A 41 -7.94 -1.18 27.25
C ILE A 41 -6.75 -0.46 26.63
N LYS A 42 -6.55 0.84 26.91
CA LYS A 42 -5.41 1.62 26.38
C LYS A 42 -4.05 1.10 26.86
N SER A 43 -3.98 0.47 28.04
CA SER A 43 -2.77 -0.18 28.53
C SER A 43 -2.47 -1.53 27.85
N GLU A 44 -3.49 -2.19 27.30
CA GLU A 44 -3.37 -3.51 26.68
C GLU A 44 -3.27 -3.45 25.15
N TYR A 45 -3.88 -2.43 24.54
CA TYR A 45 -3.97 -2.23 23.09
C TYR A 45 -3.26 -0.97 22.60
N GLN A 46 -2.47 -1.11 21.53
CA GLN A 46 -1.89 0.02 20.80
C GLN A 46 -2.54 0.17 19.41
N LEU A 47 -2.77 1.40 18.96
CA LEU A 47 -3.19 1.69 17.59
C LEU A 47 -1.96 1.80 16.69
N ILE A 48 -1.87 0.95 15.67
CA ILE A 48 -0.84 0.99 14.62
C ILE A 48 -1.45 1.52 13.33
N LEU A 49 -0.87 2.61 12.81
CA LEU A 49 -1.21 3.22 11.52
C LEU A 49 -0.02 3.10 10.56
N THR A 50 -0.26 2.64 9.34
CA THR A 50 0.78 2.47 8.31
C THR A 50 0.84 3.68 7.37
N ILE A 51 1.20 4.85 7.92
CA ILE A 51 1.25 6.08 7.14
C ILE A 51 2.34 5.98 6.06
N LEU A 52 1.96 5.66 4.81
CA LEU A 52 2.93 5.46 3.71
C LEU A 52 3.72 6.72 3.34
N SER A 53 3.35 7.91 3.82
CA SER A 53 4.02 9.16 3.42
C SER A 53 5.52 9.22 3.77
N HIS A 54 6.03 8.29 4.57
CA HIS A 54 7.45 8.17 4.91
C HIS A 54 8.01 6.77 4.62
N SER A 55 7.35 6.03 3.71
CA SER A 55 7.63 4.62 3.46
C SER A 55 7.87 4.34 1.98
N ILE A 56 8.59 3.26 1.70
CA ILE A 56 8.62 2.60 0.39
C ILE A 56 7.52 1.54 0.40
N LEU A 57 6.70 1.49 -0.65
CA LEU A 57 5.75 0.39 -0.82
C LEU A 57 6.49 -0.83 -1.38
N VAL A 58 6.37 -1.97 -0.71
CA VAL A 58 6.80 -3.27 -1.24
C VAL A 58 5.56 -4.07 -1.58
N PHE A 59 5.45 -4.49 -2.84
CA PHE A 59 4.25 -5.12 -3.39
C PHE A 59 4.58 -6.46 -4.07
N PRO A 60 4.85 -7.52 -3.29
CA PRO A 60 5.28 -8.83 -3.80
C PRO A 60 4.11 -9.73 -4.24
N SER A 61 2.97 -9.14 -4.61
CA SER A 61 1.74 -9.86 -4.97
C SER A 61 1.96 -10.71 -6.23
N LYS A 62 1.40 -11.92 -6.25
CA LYS A 62 1.40 -12.80 -7.43
C LYS A 62 0.14 -12.67 -8.29
N ILE A 63 -0.93 -12.12 -7.71
CA ILE A 63 -2.23 -11.88 -8.32
C ILE A 63 -2.67 -10.51 -7.81
N GLU A 64 -3.27 -9.70 -8.68
CA GLU A 64 -3.76 -8.37 -8.31
C GLU A 64 -5.13 -8.10 -8.92
N SER A 65 -6.00 -7.44 -8.15
CA SER A 65 -7.37 -7.11 -8.56
C SER A 65 -7.52 -5.65 -8.98
N LEU A 66 -7.18 -4.70 -8.10
CA LEU A 66 -7.43 -3.27 -8.34
C LEU A 66 -6.19 -2.38 -8.19
N GLY A 67 -5.10 -2.85 -7.57
CA GLY A 67 -3.89 -2.06 -7.43
C GLY A 67 -4.01 -0.87 -6.48
N LEU A 68 -5.00 -0.85 -5.56
CA LEU A 68 -5.21 0.29 -4.66
C LEU A 68 -3.95 0.69 -3.87
N PRO A 69 -3.15 -0.24 -3.30
CA PRO A 69 -1.91 0.14 -2.63
C PRO A 69 -0.91 0.84 -3.56
N LEU A 70 -0.82 0.42 -4.83
CA LEU A 70 0.04 1.04 -5.84
C LEU A 70 -0.43 2.47 -6.12
N LEU A 71 -1.73 2.66 -6.37
CA LEU A 71 -2.32 3.98 -6.59
C LEU A 71 -2.09 4.91 -5.38
N GLU A 72 -2.32 4.42 -4.17
CA GLU A 72 -2.10 5.18 -2.94
C GLU A 72 -0.62 5.60 -2.78
N ALA A 73 0.34 4.73 -3.11
CA ALA A 73 1.76 5.06 -3.11
C ALA A 73 2.14 6.07 -4.19
N MET A 74 1.57 5.94 -5.40
CA MET A 74 1.76 6.87 -6.51
C MET A 74 1.21 8.27 -6.20
N MET A 75 0.00 8.36 -5.63
CA MET A 75 -0.60 9.61 -5.16
C MET A 75 0.29 10.33 -4.14
N LEU A 76 0.93 9.56 -3.26
CA LEU A 76 1.87 10.08 -2.27
C LEU A 76 3.28 10.29 -2.83
N LYS A 77 3.55 9.96 -4.10
CA LYS A 77 4.88 10.03 -4.75
C LYS A 77 5.95 9.20 -4.03
N ARG A 78 5.57 8.03 -3.52
CA ARG A 78 6.47 7.10 -2.82
C ARG A 78 7.16 6.14 -3.77
N SER A 79 8.39 5.77 -3.46
CA SER A 79 9.07 4.68 -4.17
C SER A 79 8.33 3.36 -4.00
N ILE A 80 8.26 2.59 -5.08
CA ILE A 80 7.59 1.29 -5.11
C ILE A 80 8.60 0.21 -5.54
N ALA A 81 8.64 -0.90 -4.83
CA ALA A 81 9.23 -2.15 -5.31
C ALA A 81 8.09 -3.16 -5.49
N ALA A 82 7.82 -3.62 -6.72
CA ALA A 82 6.67 -4.48 -6.99
C ALA A 82 6.99 -5.69 -7.87
N SER A 83 6.13 -6.71 -7.81
CA SER A 83 6.20 -7.85 -8.71
C SER A 83 6.07 -7.44 -10.18
N ASN A 84 6.88 -8.06 -11.05
CA ASN A 84 6.83 -7.88 -12.49
C ASN A 84 5.70 -8.72 -13.12
N ILE A 85 4.46 -8.30 -12.91
CA ILE A 85 3.26 -8.95 -13.45
C ILE A 85 2.40 -7.94 -14.21
N SER A 86 1.67 -8.38 -15.24
CA SER A 86 0.91 -7.48 -16.13
C SER A 86 0.01 -6.48 -15.38
N PRO A 87 -0.81 -6.89 -14.39
CA PRO A 87 -1.69 -5.93 -13.70
C PRO A 87 -0.92 -4.82 -12.96
N VAL A 88 0.26 -5.12 -12.42
CA VAL A 88 1.09 -4.12 -11.73
C VAL A 88 1.66 -3.14 -12.75
N ILE A 89 2.19 -3.66 -13.86
CA ILE A 89 2.77 -2.85 -14.93
C ILE A 89 1.71 -1.91 -15.52
N GLU A 90 0.51 -2.42 -15.80
CA GLU A 90 -0.61 -1.63 -16.33
C GLU A 90 -1.00 -0.47 -15.38
N VAL A 91 -1.06 -0.71 -14.07
CA VAL A 91 -1.41 0.33 -13.09
C VAL A 91 -0.29 1.38 -12.93
N THR A 92 0.96 1.00 -13.18
CA THR A 92 2.14 1.82 -12.87
C THR A 92 2.90 2.30 -14.11
N GLU A 93 2.32 2.16 -15.30
CA GLU A 93 2.94 2.45 -16.61
C GLU A 93 3.57 3.86 -16.67
N ASP A 94 2.87 4.85 -16.12
CA ASP A 94 3.29 6.26 -16.11
C ASP A 94 4.07 6.67 -14.85
N TYR A 95 4.42 5.74 -13.97
CA TYR A 95 5.08 6.03 -12.70
C TYR A 95 6.60 5.85 -12.76
N ASP A 96 7.35 6.91 -12.49
CA ASP A 96 8.81 6.96 -12.65
C ASP A 96 9.61 6.52 -11.41
N SER A 97 8.94 6.30 -10.28
CA SER A 97 9.56 5.94 -8.99
C SER A 97 9.24 4.50 -8.59
N ILE A 98 9.48 3.55 -9.49
CA ILE A 98 9.22 2.12 -9.28
C ILE A 98 10.39 1.23 -9.74
N THR A 99 10.57 0.11 -9.05
CA THR A 99 11.43 -1.01 -9.48
C THR A 99 10.62 -2.30 -9.47
N TYR A 100 10.80 -3.13 -10.50
CA TYR A 100 10.11 -4.42 -10.62
C TYR A 100 11.03 -5.58 -10.23
N PHE A 101 10.44 -6.67 -9.71
CA PHE A 101 11.15 -7.91 -9.40
C PHE A 101 10.33 -9.16 -9.74
N ASP A 102 11.01 -10.29 -9.90
CA ASP A 102 10.36 -11.60 -9.92
C ASP A 102 9.97 -12.00 -8.48
N SER A 103 8.68 -12.21 -8.23
CA SER A 103 8.14 -12.54 -6.90
C SER A 103 8.55 -13.92 -6.39
N ASP A 104 9.02 -14.80 -7.27
CA ASP A 104 9.50 -16.14 -6.92
C ASP A 104 11.02 -16.18 -6.69
N ASN A 105 11.70 -15.04 -6.78
CA ASN A 105 13.15 -14.93 -6.67
C ASN A 105 13.56 -14.00 -5.51
N VAL A 106 14.00 -14.58 -4.39
CA VAL A 106 14.37 -13.86 -3.16
C VAL A 106 15.49 -12.84 -3.41
N GLU A 107 16.48 -13.19 -4.22
CA GLU A 107 17.58 -12.30 -4.58
C GLU A 107 17.11 -11.14 -5.46
N ALA A 108 16.14 -11.36 -6.35
CA ALA A 108 15.51 -10.31 -7.13
C ALA A 108 14.74 -9.33 -6.25
N ILE A 109 13.98 -9.84 -5.27
CA ILE A 109 13.30 -9.02 -4.27
C ILE A 109 14.32 -8.19 -3.49
N SER A 110 15.38 -8.81 -2.98
CA SER A 110 16.42 -8.11 -2.21
C SER A 110 17.09 -6.99 -3.01
N ARG A 111 17.45 -7.24 -4.28
CA ARG A 111 18.00 -6.21 -5.17
C ARG A 111 17.01 -5.07 -5.40
N ALA A 112 15.74 -5.37 -5.65
CA ALA A 112 14.73 -4.33 -5.89
C ALA A 112 14.48 -3.47 -4.63
N LEU A 113 14.50 -4.07 -3.44
CA LEU A 113 14.44 -3.32 -2.18
C LEU A 113 15.60 -2.33 -2.07
N LEU A 114 16.83 -2.78 -2.34
CA LEU A 114 18.01 -1.88 -2.33
C LEU A 114 17.90 -0.78 -3.38
N SER A 115 17.51 -1.11 -4.63
CA SER A 115 17.32 -0.12 -5.68
C SER A 115 16.27 0.93 -5.32
N SER A 116 15.18 0.51 -4.66
CA SER A 116 14.09 1.41 -4.29
C SER A 116 14.48 2.49 -3.26
N LEU A 117 15.55 2.26 -2.47
CA LEU A 117 16.08 3.24 -1.51
C LEU A 117 16.71 4.46 -2.20
N GLU A 118 17.21 4.27 -3.42
CA GLU A 118 17.92 5.29 -4.20
C GLU A 118 17.01 5.99 -5.21
N LEU A 119 15.75 5.56 -5.33
CA LEU A 119 14.80 6.18 -6.24
C LEU A 119 14.43 7.59 -5.75
N PRO A 120 14.52 8.62 -6.61
CA PRO A 120 14.05 9.96 -6.27
C PRO A 120 12.53 9.95 -6.12
N SER A 121 11.99 10.88 -5.32
CA SER A 121 10.54 11.09 -5.28
C SER A 121 10.01 11.38 -6.70
N SER A 122 8.89 10.75 -7.04
CA SER A 122 8.30 10.85 -8.38
C SER A 122 8.08 12.30 -8.81
N LYS A 123 8.50 12.62 -10.03
CA LYS A 123 8.26 13.94 -10.63
C LYS A 123 6.89 14.01 -11.30
N VAL A 124 6.32 12.85 -11.60
CA VAL A 124 4.97 12.72 -12.15
C VAL A 124 3.96 13.02 -11.04
N GLY A 125 3.09 14.01 -11.26
CA GLY A 125 1.91 14.17 -10.43
C GLY A 125 0.89 13.11 -10.85
N PHE A 126 0.25 12.43 -9.89
CA PHE A 126 -0.88 11.56 -10.19
C PHE A 126 -1.94 12.38 -10.96
N LYS A 127 -2.17 12.04 -12.23
CA LYS A 127 -3.25 12.60 -13.02
C LYS A 127 -4.49 11.78 -12.72
N GLU A 128 -5.39 12.37 -11.95
CA GLU A 128 -6.70 11.79 -11.71
C GLU A 128 -7.47 11.87 -13.04
N ASP A 129 -7.40 10.82 -13.86
CA ASP A 129 -8.23 10.78 -15.05
C ASP A 129 -9.69 10.68 -14.59
N LYS A 130 -10.54 11.56 -15.13
CA LYS A 130 -11.88 11.86 -14.59
C LYS A 130 -12.88 10.69 -14.65
N ALA A 131 -12.50 9.56 -15.21
CA ALA A 131 -13.20 8.31 -15.03
C ALA A 131 -12.51 7.57 -13.88
N THR A 132 -13.08 7.64 -12.68
CA THR A 132 -12.55 6.84 -11.55
C THR A 132 -12.45 5.38 -12.00
N GLY A 133 -11.37 4.69 -11.63
CA GLY A 133 -11.23 3.25 -11.91
C GLY A 133 -12.42 2.44 -11.38
N TRP A 134 -13.15 2.97 -10.39
CA TRP A 134 -14.44 2.46 -9.93
C TRP A 134 -15.58 2.62 -10.93
N GLN A 135 -15.69 3.77 -11.59
CA GLN A 135 -16.66 3.98 -12.67
C GLN A 135 -16.43 2.93 -13.76
N VAL A 136 -15.19 2.80 -14.24
CA VAL A 136 -14.82 1.83 -15.27
C VAL A 136 -15.05 0.39 -14.81
N PHE A 137 -14.70 0.07 -13.56
CA PHE A 137 -14.93 -1.25 -12.98
C PHE A 137 -16.43 -1.60 -12.87
N PHE A 138 -17.26 -0.67 -12.39
CA PHE A 138 -18.71 -0.89 -12.31
C PHE A 138 -19.38 -0.90 -13.68
N ASP A 139 -18.92 -0.08 -14.62
CA ASP A 139 -19.39 -0.07 -16.02
C ASP A 139 -19.08 -1.42 -16.70
N ASN A 140 -17.89 -1.99 -16.44
CA ASN A 140 -17.52 -3.32 -16.94
C ASN A 140 -18.37 -4.45 -16.31
N LEU A 141 -18.67 -4.37 -15.01
CA LEU A 141 -19.56 -5.34 -14.35
C LEU A 141 -21.01 -5.25 -14.86
N GLU A 142 -21.50 -4.04 -15.11
CA GLU A 142 -22.82 -3.78 -15.72
C GLU A 142 -22.89 -4.33 -17.16
N ALA A 143 -21.82 -4.20 -17.94
CA ALA A 143 -21.75 -4.71 -19.31
C ALA A 143 -21.80 -6.25 -19.36
N ILE A 144 -21.14 -6.93 -18.42
CA ILE A 144 -21.16 -8.41 -18.32
C ILE A 144 -22.57 -8.91 -17.97
N LYS A 145 -23.28 -8.24 -17.07
CA LYS A 145 -24.67 -8.58 -16.70
C LYS A 145 -25.70 -8.39 -17.81
N LYS A 146 -25.39 -7.62 -18.85
CA LYS A 146 -26.26 -7.37 -20.01
C LYS A 146 -25.99 -8.32 -21.18
N ALA A 147 -24.93 -9.12 -21.09
CA ALA A 147 -24.53 -10.10 -22.10
C ALA A 147 -25.01 -11.53 -21.78
N GLU A 148 -25.70 -11.72 -20.65
CA GLU A 148 -26.46 -12.92 -20.26
C GLU A 148 -27.97 -12.72 -20.49
#